data_AF-A0AAU1Q831-F1
#
_entry.id   AF-A0AAU1Q831-F1
#
_cell.length_a   1.000
_cell.length_b   1.000
_cell.length_c   1.000
_cell.angle_alpha   90.00
_cell.angle_beta   90.00
_cell.angle_gamma   90.00
#
_symmetry.space_group_name_H-M   'P 1'
#
loop_
_entity.id
_entity.type
_entity.pdbx_description
1 polymer ?
#
loop_
_entity_poly.entity_id
_entity_poly.type
_entity_poly.pdbx_seq_one_letter_code
_entity_poly.pdbx_strand_id
1 'polypeptide(L)'
;MRGFLAYSTGVACTAALVLPLSFSSGAHAASSQVPDVPGSTQSLPLEAIGPRATDGPLGRSAEQGLTERDVRPFSLVGVVWDDVDAELHGTVQVRTRALGSARWSGWQDVETHNDEHRADRGTEESDSGKVRGSTAPLWVGESDGVEVRVKGGRAERAPLPKGLRLELVDPGAAPEPTEGHEPGVANRTAADTPEGEPEEWDVLPALSEEEPDEFPGLSEEEPDVLPALSEEEPDVLPALSEEETKAQAADPEMAEKPYIGPRPSIITRKGWGADESLREKEFAYTTTVKAAFVHHTATGNSYTCAQAPSVLRSIYRYHVVSSGWRDIGYNFAIDKCGNIYEGRAGGVDKAVLGAHTLGFNTDSMGIAVLGTYSLSTPPAAAVTAIAKLTAWKLGLFGADPSGKVVLTSGGSGKYAKGVKVSFNVISGHRDGYITDCPGGRLYSKLGTVRSAAATYQGRG
;
A
#
# COMPACT_ATOMS: atom_id res chain seq x y z
N MET A 1 0.26 -71.41 70.15
CA MET A 1 0.76 -72.60 69.42
C MET A 1 -0.40 -73.20 68.65
N ARG A 2 -0.12 -73.70 67.42
CA ARG A 2 -1.06 -73.98 66.30
C ARG A 2 -1.35 -72.71 65.51
N GLY A 3 -1.01 -72.58 64.24
CA GLY A 3 -0.51 -73.55 63.26
C GLY A 3 -1.00 -73.04 61.91
N PHE A 4 -0.08 -72.61 61.06
CA PHE A 4 -0.37 -72.16 59.71
C PHE A 4 -1.08 -73.28 58.94
N LEU A 5 -2.24 -72.97 58.36
CA LEU A 5 -2.91 -73.78 57.36
C LEU A 5 -3.11 -72.90 56.12
N ALA A 6 -2.24 -73.10 55.15
CA ALA A 6 -2.41 -72.63 53.78
C ALA A 6 -3.51 -73.47 53.12
N TYR A 7 -4.53 -72.80 52.58
CA TYR A 7 -5.47 -73.40 51.64
C TYR A 7 -5.33 -72.71 50.29
N SER A 8 -4.95 -73.53 49.31
CA SER A 8 -4.93 -73.23 47.89
C SER A 8 -6.33 -73.52 47.33
N THR A 9 -6.98 -72.50 46.77
CA THR A 9 -8.11 -72.68 45.85
C THR A 9 -7.70 -72.16 44.49
N GLY A 10 -7.55 -73.08 43.53
CA GLY A 10 -7.38 -72.74 42.13
C GLY A 10 -8.68 -72.19 41.56
N VAL A 11 -8.57 -71.13 40.76
CA VAL A 11 -9.60 -70.68 39.83
C VAL A 11 -8.92 -70.39 38.50
N ALA A 12 -9.54 -70.91 37.44
CA ALA A 12 -9.05 -70.99 36.08
C ALA A 12 -8.71 -69.62 35.46
N CYS A 13 -7.61 -69.58 34.70
CA CYS A 13 -7.30 -68.53 33.75
C CYS A 13 -8.26 -68.59 32.55
N THR A 14 -9.13 -67.60 32.42
CA THR A 14 -9.71 -67.19 31.14
C THR A 14 -9.12 -65.83 30.76
N ALA A 15 -8.12 -65.86 29.89
CA ALA A 15 -7.63 -64.66 29.22
C ALA A 15 -8.69 -64.20 28.20
N ALA A 16 -9.40 -63.12 28.50
CA ALA A 16 -10.20 -62.42 27.51
C ALA A 16 -9.24 -61.63 26.60
N LEU A 17 -9.06 -62.13 25.38
CA LEU A 17 -8.49 -61.39 24.25
C LEU A 17 -9.44 -60.22 23.92
N VAL A 18 -9.12 -59.02 24.41
CA VAL A 18 -9.71 -57.79 23.90
C VAL A 18 -8.89 -57.40 22.68
N LEU A 19 -9.44 -57.67 21.50
CA LEU A 19 -8.98 -57.14 20.23
C LEU A 19 -8.97 -55.60 20.30
N PRO A 20 -7.88 -54.91 19.95
CA PRO A 20 -7.96 -53.49 19.70
C PRO A 20 -8.86 -53.27 18.48
N LEU A 21 -9.93 -52.49 18.65
CA LEU A 21 -10.70 -51.95 17.54
C LEU A 21 -9.75 -51.09 16.71
N SER A 22 -9.35 -51.60 15.55
CA SER A 22 -8.71 -50.83 14.50
C SER A 22 -9.69 -49.76 14.04
N PHE A 23 -9.48 -48.52 14.47
CA PHE A 23 -10.09 -47.38 13.80
C PHE A 23 -9.46 -47.31 12.41
N SER A 24 -10.28 -47.48 11.37
CA SER A 24 -9.91 -47.07 10.02
C SER A 24 -9.50 -45.61 10.08
N SER A 25 -8.20 -45.35 9.93
CA SER A 25 -7.67 -44.05 9.58
C SER A 25 -8.31 -43.64 8.25
N GLY A 26 -9.40 -42.88 8.34
CA GLY A 26 -9.96 -42.20 7.19
C GLY A 26 -8.85 -41.33 6.63
N ALA A 27 -8.41 -41.66 5.41
CA ALA A 27 -7.52 -40.81 4.63
C ALA A 27 -8.17 -39.42 4.58
N HIS A 28 -7.66 -38.51 5.41
CA HIS A 28 -7.91 -37.11 5.23
C HIS A 28 -7.27 -36.79 3.89
N ALA A 29 -8.11 -36.48 2.91
CA ALA A 29 -7.65 -35.81 1.71
C ALA A 29 -6.78 -34.65 2.18
N ALA A 30 -5.49 -34.72 1.88
CA ALA A 30 -4.59 -33.60 2.08
C ALA A 30 -5.19 -32.46 1.26
N SER A 31 -5.90 -31.56 1.94
CA SER A 31 -6.19 -30.25 1.40
C SER A 31 -4.83 -29.69 1.01
N SER A 32 -4.64 -29.46 -0.28
CA SER A 32 -3.50 -28.70 -0.79
C SER A 32 -3.46 -27.41 0.02
N GLN A 33 -2.54 -27.32 0.99
CA GLN A 33 -2.26 -26.07 1.67
C GLN A 33 -1.66 -25.20 0.59
N VAL A 34 -2.48 -24.28 0.08
CA VAL A 34 -1.97 -23.07 -0.54
C VAL A 34 -1.00 -22.49 0.50
N PRO A 35 0.27 -22.21 0.15
CA PRO A 35 1.21 -21.63 1.11
C PRO A 35 0.55 -20.42 1.79
N ASP A 36 0.66 -20.35 3.12
CA ASP A 36 0.08 -19.25 3.89
C ASP A 36 0.66 -17.94 3.37
N VAL A 37 -0.20 -17.19 2.68
CA VAL A 37 0.08 -15.83 2.24
C VAL A 37 0.38 -14.98 3.49
N PRO A 38 1.48 -14.21 3.54
CA PRO A 38 1.74 -13.32 4.66
C PRO A 38 0.59 -12.33 4.90
N GLY A 39 0.06 -12.35 6.13
CA GLY A 39 -1.04 -11.49 6.56
C GLY A 39 -2.42 -12.01 6.17
N SER A 40 -3.46 -11.33 6.65
CA SER A 40 -4.84 -11.77 6.41
C SER A 40 -5.84 -10.63 6.46
N THR A 41 -7.01 -10.85 5.88
CA THR A 41 -8.16 -9.96 5.99
C THR A 41 -9.30 -10.69 6.69
N GLN A 42 -9.89 -10.08 7.71
CA GLN A 42 -11.13 -10.53 8.35
C GLN A 42 -12.25 -9.55 8.01
N SER A 43 -13.23 -10.02 7.24
CA SER A 43 -14.42 -9.25 6.89
C SER A 43 -15.58 -9.62 7.83
N LEU A 44 -16.16 -8.63 8.50
CA LEU A 44 -17.24 -8.79 9.47
C LEU A 44 -18.46 -7.96 9.05
N PRO A 45 -19.64 -8.57 8.80
CA PRO A 45 -20.83 -7.81 8.44
C PRO A 45 -21.27 -6.90 9.58
N LEU A 46 -21.69 -5.67 9.25
CA LEU A 46 -22.23 -4.73 10.21
C LEU A 46 -23.72 -4.96 10.38
N GLU A 47 -24.16 -5.02 11.63
CA GLU A 47 -25.57 -5.25 11.99
C GLU A 47 -26.17 -4.01 12.63
N ALA A 48 -27.50 -3.91 12.66
CA ALA A 48 -28.16 -2.82 13.37
C ALA A 48 -27.83 -2.87 14.86
N ILE A 49 -27.27 -1.78 15.40
CA ILE A 49 -26.95 -1.64 16.82
C ILE A 49 -27.86 -0.57 17.44
N GLY A 50 -28.68 -0.97 18.41
CA GLY A 50 -29.65 -0.10 19.08
C GLY A 50 -30.98 -0.80 19.37
N PRO A 51 -31.86 -0.21 20.20
CA PRO A 51 -33.14 -0.84 20.51
C PRO A 51 -33.99 -0.97 19.24
N ARG A 52 -34.48 -2.19 19.00
CA ARG A 52 -35.46 -2.53 17.97
C ARG A 52 -36.66 -1.58 18.13
N ALA A 53 -37.10 -0.96 17.05
CA ALA A 53 -38.16 0.05 17.06
C ALA A 53 -39.39 -0.42 17.86
N THR A 54 -39.57 0.15 19.04
CA THR A 54 -40.87 0.24 19.72
C THR A 54 -41.18 1.72 19.87
N ASP A 55 -42.10 2.18 19.01
CA ASP A 55 -42.92 3.39 19.07
C ASP A 55 -42.32 4.71 19.57
N GLY A 56 -41.99 5.60 18.62
CA GLY A 56 -41.86 7.03 18.82
C GLY A 56 -41.93 7.79 17.48
N PRO A 57 -42.56 8.99 17.38
CA PRO A 57 -42.84 9.66 16.10
C PRO A 57 -41.61 10.26 15.40
N LEU A 58 -40.43 10.11 15.99
CA LEU A 58 -39.17 10.67 15.51
C LEU A 58 -38.19 9.51 15.29
N GLY A 59 -38.30 8.86 14.14
CA GLY A 59 -37.44 7.75 13.74
C GLY A 59 -35.95 8.10 13.90
N ARG A 60 -35.25 7.37 14.77
CA ARG A 60 -33.80 7.50 14.94
C ARG A 60 -33.09 6.99 13.68
N SER A 61 -32.00 7.66 13.30
CA SER A 61 -31.10 7.24 12.22
C SER A 61 -30.66 5.79 12.44
N ALA A 62 -30.73 4.96 11.40
CA ALA A 62 -30.22 3.59 11.45
C ALA A 62 -28.72 3.63 11.79
N GLU A 63 -28.34 3.02 12.91
CA GLU A 63 -26.95 2.82 13.31
C GLU A 63 -26.62 1.35 13.06
N GLN A 64 -25.51 1.11 12.34
CA GLN A 64 -24.98 -0.23 12.09
C GLN A 64 -23.57 -0.35 12.63
N GLY A 65 -23.14 -1.55 13.00
CA GLY A 65 -21.79 -1.77 13.50
C GLY A 65 -21.63 -3.07 14.27
N LEU A 66 -20.59 -3.12 15.09
CA LEU A 66 -20.24 -4.25 15.93
C LEU A 66 -20.01 -3.76 17.35
N THR A 67 -20.68 -4.38 18.32
CA THR A 67 -20.34 -4.22 19.73
C THR A 67 -18.99 -4.82 20.04
N GLU A 68 -18.41 -4.39 21.17
CA GLU A 68 -17.13 -4.86 21.72
C GLU A 68 -17.00 -6.39 21.62
N ARG A 69 -15.93 -6.86 20.96
CA ARG A 69 -15.65 -8.28 20.78
C ARG A 69 -14.17 -8.55 20.52
N ASP A 70 -13.76 -9.77 20.82
CA ASP A 70 -12.47 -10.32 20.43
C ASP A 70 -12.48 -10.72 18.95
N VAL A 71 -11.35 -10.53 18.28
CA VAL A 71 -11.14 -10.83 16.87
C VAL A 71 -9.73 -11.40 16.65
N ARG A 72 -9.42 -11.86 15.44
CA ARG A 72 -8.04 -12.23 15.10
C ARG A 72 -7.16 -10.96 15.14
N PRO A 73 -5.85 -11.08 15.43
CA PRO A 73 -4.95 -9.93 15.39
C PRO A 73 -5.03 -9.16 14.07
N PHE A 74 -4.98 -7.83 14.16
CA PHE A 74 -5.01 -6.91 13.02
C PHE A 74 -4.25 -5.63 13.35
N SER A 75 -3.89 -4.84 12.35
CA SER A 75 -3.24 -3.52 12.54
C SER A 75 -3.89 -2.37 11.78
N LEU A 76 -4.79 -2.67 10.84
CA LEU A 76 -5.51 -1.68 10.05
C LEU A 76 -6.99 -2.02 9.97
N VAL A 77 -7.82 -0.99 9.95
CA VAL A 77 -9.28 -1.11 9.80
C VAL A 77 -9.80 -0.25 8.66
N GLY A 78 -10.88 -0.70 8.05
CA GLY A 78 -11.69 0.10 7.14
C GLY A 78 -13.10 -0.45 7.06
N VAL A 79 -14.01 0.29 6.45
CA VAL A 79 -15.39 -0.16 6.20
C VAL A 79 -15.64 -0.16 4.71
N VAL A 80 -16.19 -1.27 4.19
CA VAL A 80 -16.54 -1.43 2.77
C VAL A 80 -18.02 -1.72 2.60
N TRP A 81 -18.54 -1.48 1.40
CA TRP A 81 -19.93 -1.76 1.00
C TRP A 81 -20.02 -2.18 -0.46
N ASP A 82 -21.16 -2.77 -0.85
CA ASP A 82 -21.28 -3.50 -2.12
C ASP A 82 -21.19 -2.60 -3.36
N ASP A 83 -21.85 -1.44 -3.32
CA ASP A 83 -21.95 -0.53 -4.47
C ASP A 83 -20.91 0.59 -4.38
N VAL A 84 -19.92 0.57 -5.28
CA VAL A 84 -18.84 1.57 -5.35
C VAL A 84 -19.33 3.00 -5.64
N ASP A 85 -20.51 3.16 -6.22
CA ASP A 85 -21.10 4.46 -6.51
C ASP A 85 -22.07 4.94 -5.41
N ALA A 86 -22.37 4.10 -4.42
CA ALA A 86 -23.12 4.53 -3.24
C ALA A 86 -22.19 5.33 -2.30
N GLU A 87 -22.57 6.56 -1.97
CA GLU A 87 -21.85 7.37 -0.99
C GLU A 87 -22.29 7.05 0.45
N LEU A 88 -21.32 6.96 1.36
CA LEU A 88 -21.59 6.85 2.78
C LEU A 88 -21.72 8.26 3.38
N HIS A 89 -22.93 8.79 3.40
CA HIS A 89 -23.24 10.02 4.12
C HIS A 89 -23.40 9.74 5.61
N GLY A 90 -22.40 10.06 6.43
CA GLY A 90 -22.46 9.76 7.85
C GLY A 90 -21.13 9.86 8.57
N THR A 91 -21.05 9.20 9.72
CA THR A 91 -19.81 9.05 10.48
C THR A 91 -19.53 7.57 10.70
N VAL A 92 -18.30 7.15 10.40
CA VAL A 92 -17.76 5.86 10.82
C VAL A 92 -16.81 6.12 11.97
N GLN A 93 -17.00 5.43 13.09
CA GLN A 93 -16.12 5.54 14.24
C GLN A 93 -15.73 4.15 14.72
N VAL A 94 -14.47 4.01 15.12
CA VAL A 94 -13.89 2.75 15.60
C VAL A 94 -13.14 2.98 16.90
N ARG A 95 -13.14 1.99 17.78
CA ARG A 95 -12.17 1.88 18.86
C ARG A 95 -11.61 0.47 18.88
N THR A 96 -10.35 0.34 19.25
CA THR A 96 -9.63 -0.94 19.24
C THR A 96 -8.99 -1.22 20.58
N ARG A 97 -8.74 -2.51 20.86
CA ARG A 97 -7.99 -2.97 22.01
C ARG A 97 -6.62 -3.43 21.54
N ALA A 98 -5.57 -2.89 22.15
CA ALA A 98 -4.20 -3.25 21.79
C ALA A 98 -3.91 -4.71 22.15
N LEU A 99 -3.23 -5.42 21.24
CA LEU A 99 -2.91 -6.84 21.33
C LEU A 99 -2.27 -7.20 22.69
N GLY A 100 -2.80 -8.22 23.36
CA GLY A 100 -2.26 -8.68 24.64
C GLY A 100 -2.49 -7.73 25.81
N SER A 101 -3.37 -6.73 25.65
CA SER A 101 -3.73 -5.77 26.70
C SER A 101 -5.24 -5.69 26.93
N ALA A 102 -5.64 -5.16 28.09
CA ALA A 102 -7.03 -4.77 28.34
C ALA A 102 -7.36 -3.31 27.94
N ARG A 103 -6.42 -2.61 27.29
CA ARG A 103 -6.53 -1.17 27.03
C ARG A 103 -7.22 -0.90 25.71
N TRP A 104 -8.39 -0.26 25.80
CA TRP A 104 -9.11 0.30 24.66
C TRP A 104 -8.62 1.70 24.29
N SER A 105 -8.62 2.00 23.00
CA SER A 105 -8.49 3.37 22.49
C SER A 105 -9.75 4.20 22.82
N GLY A 106 -9.63 5.52 22.67
CA GLY A 106 -10.82 6.35 22.45
C GLY A 106 -11.47 6.03 21.10
N TRP A 107 -12.67 6.56 20.88
CA TRP A 107 -13.30 6.55 19.55
C TRP A 107 -12.48 7.40 18.58
N GLN A 108 -12.21 6.84 17.41
CA GLN A 108 -11.50 7.47 16.31
C GLN A 108 -12.43 7.53 15.10
N ASP A 109 -12.45 8.67 14.40
CA ASP A 109 -13.17 8.79 13.14
C ASP A 109 -12.39 8.08 12.03
N VAL A 110 -13.12 7.41 11.15
CA VAL A 110 -12.60 6.85 9.90
C VAL A 110 -13.16 7.70 8.76
N GLU A 111 -12.28 8.21 7.90
CA GLU A 111 -12.67 9.09 6.80
C GLU A 111 -13.59 8.36 5.81
N THR A 112 -14.79 8.87 5.64
CA THR A 112 -15.86 8.22 4.86
C THR A 112 -15.86 8.62 3.39
N HIS A 113 -15.22 9.74 3.06
CA HIS A 113 -15.01 10.18 1.69
C HIS A 113 -13.70 9.56 1.19
N ASN A 114 -13.83 8.49 0.40
CA ASN A 114 -12.72 7.85 -0.30
C ASN A 114 -13.05 7.59 -1.78
N ASP A 115 -14.22 8.06 -2.26
CA ASP A 115 -14.63 7.97 -3.66
C ASP A 115 -13.71 8.78 -4.59
N GLU A 116 -12.96 9.74 -4.04
CA GLU A 116 -11.92 10.49 -4.72
C GLU A 116 -10.68 9.64 -5.06
N HIS A 117 -10.47 8.56 -4.33
CA HIS A 117 -9.37 7.62 -4.51
C HIS A 117 -9.93 6.37 -5.17
N ARG A 118 -10.04 6.38 -6.51
CA ARG A 118 -10.43 5.20 -7.29
C ARG A 118 -10.00 5.35 -8.74
N ALA A 119 -10.12 4.27 -9.50
CA ALA A 119 -9.89 4.28 -10.93
C ALA A 119 -10.89 5.19 -11.66
N ASP A 120 -10.46 5.78 -12.77
CA ASP A 120 -11.31 6.65 -13.58
C ASP A 120 -12.49 5.86 -14.15
N ARG A 121 -13.68 6.50 -14.21
CA ARG A 121 -14.90 5.86 -14.71
C ARG A 121 -14.73 5.44 -16.18
N GLY A 122 -15.11 4.20 -16.49
CA GLY A 122 -15.00 3.61 -17.83
C GLY A 122 -13.61 3.05 -18.12
N THR A 123 -12.78 2.81 -17.10
CA THR A 123 -11.54 2.04 -17.22
C THR A 123 -11.82 0.58 -16.91
N GLU A 124 -10.95 -0.33 -17.38
CA GLU A 124 -11.06 -1.77 -17.08
C GLU A 124 -11.11 -2.03 -15.56
N GLU A 125 -10.35 -1.27 -14.78
CA GLU A 125 -10.35 -1.36 -13.32
C GLU A 125 -11.71 -1.00 -12.71
N SER A 126 -12.29 0.14 -13.11
CA SER A 126 -13.60 0.58 -12.59
C SER A 126 -14.71 -0.37 -12.99
N ASP A 127 -14.61 -0.96 -14.18
CA ASP A 127 -15.68 -1.77 -14.79
C ASP A 127 -15.52 -3.27 -14.51
N SER A 128 -14.52 -3.65 -13.71
CA SER A 128 -14.19 -5.05 -13.37
C SER A 128 -15.30 -5.82 -12.65
N GLY A 129 -16.29 -5.11 -12.08
CA GLY A 129 -17.34 -5.69 -11.24
C GLY A 129 -16.87 -6.19 -9.87
N LYS A 130 -15.59 -6.01 -9.52
CA LYS A 130 -15.00 -6.43 -8.24
C LYS A 130 -14.90 -5.28 -7.23
N VAL A 131 -14.87 -4.05 -7.73
CA VAL A 131 -14.64 -2.85 -6.91
C VAL A 131 -15.79 -2.60 -5.94
N ARG A 132 -15.43 -2.16 -4.74
CA ARG A 132 -16.36 -1.84 -3.64
C ARG A 132 -16.19 -0.40 -3.21
N GLY A 133 -17.27 0.16 -2.66
CA GLY A 133 -17.16 1.40 -1.92
C GLY A 133 -16.41 1.15 -0.61
N SER A 134 -15.60 2.11 -0.18
CA SER A 134 -14.72 1.94 0.97
C SER A 134 -14.51 3.26 1.69
N THR A 135 -14.21 3.21 2.99
CA THR A 135 -13.62 4.35 3.72
C THR A 135 -12.13 4.42 3.44
N ALA A 136 -11.47 5.53 3.79
CA ALA A 136 -10.02 5.54 3.88
C ALA A 136 -9.56 4.49 4.92
N PRO A 137 -8.42 3.81 4.70
CA PRO A 137 -7.89 2.88 5.68
C PRO A 137 -7.37 3.63 6.91
N LEU A 138 -7.52 3.05 8.11
CA LEU A 138 -7.01 3.60 9.36
C LEU A 138 -6.03 2.62 10.03
N TRP A 139 -4.78 3.04 10.21
CA TRP A 139 -3.81 2.29 10.99
C TRP A 139 -4.08 2.48 12.48
N VAL A 140 -4.25 1.36 13.19
CA VAL A 140 -4.58 1.34 14.62
C VAL A 140 -3.47 0.71 15.47
N GLY A 141 -2.43 0.16 14.83
CA GLY A 141 -1.41 -0.67 15.49
C GLY A 141 -1.96 -2.03 15.89
N GLU A 142 -1.09 -2.90 16.39
CA GLU A 142 -1.43 -4.29 16.74
C GLU A 142 -2.59 -4.34 17.74
N SER A 143 -3.70 -4.94 17.30
CA SER A 143 -4.98 -4.95 18.00
C SER A 143 -5.62 -6.34 17.93
N ASP A 144 -6.37 -6.73 18.97
CA ASP A 144 -7.09 -8.01 19.05
C ASP A 144 -8.57 -7.86 19.49
N GLY A 145 -9.03 -6.63 19.65
CA GLY A 145 -10.42 -6.30 19.96
C GLY A 145 -10.88 -5.08 19.18
N VAL A 146 -12.16 -5.07 18.80
CA VAL A 146 -12.75 -3.97 18.02
C VAL A 146 -14.19 -3.66 18.44
N GLU A 147 -14.54 -2.39 18.32
CA GLU A 147 -15.92 -1.91 18.28
C GLU A 147 -16.03 -0.86 17.18
N VAL A 148 -17.07 -0.95 16.35
CA VAL A 148 -17.32 -0.02 15.25
C VAL A 148 -18.76 0.43 15.26
N ARG A 149 -18.99 1.69 14.91
CA ARG A 149 -20.33 2.24 14.69
C ARG A 149 -20.35 3.11 13.44
N VAL A 150 -21.41 2.96 12.67
CA VAL A 150 -21.70 3.68 11.44
C VAL A 150 -23.06 4.33 11.61
N LYS A 151 -23.09 5.66 11.54
CA LYS A 151 -24.31 6.46 11.71
C LYS A 151 -24.60 7.22 10.43
N GLY A 152 -25.82 7.07 9.91
CA GLY A 152 -26.28 7.88 8.79
C GLY A 152 -26.35 9.38 9.13
N GLY A 153 -26.07 10.22 8.14
CA GLY A 153 -26.09 11.67 8.26
C GLY A 153 -27.48 12.22 8.66
N ARG A 154 -27.49 13.21 9.57
CA ARG A 154 -28.74 13.86 10.03
C ARG A 154 -29.38 14.75 8.97
N ALA A 155 -28.59 15.27 8.02
CA ALA A 155 -29.03 16.30 7.10
C ALA A 155 -29.98 15.78 6.00
N GLU A 156 -29.97 14.48 5.68
CA GLU A 156 -30.71 13.99 4.49
C GLU A 156 -31.51 12.69 4.70
N ARG A 157 -31.48 12.06 5.89
CA ARG A 157 -32.03 10.70 6.09
C ARG A 157 -31.54 9.70 5.02
N ALA A 158 -30.39 9.97 4.39
CA ALA A 158 -29.83 9.10 3.37
C ALA A 158 -29.58 7.72 4.02
N PRO A 159 -30.13 6.64 3.44
CA PRO A 159 -29.90 5.30 3.98
C PRO A 159 -28.42 4.97 3.90
N LEU A 160 -27.93 4.22 4.88
CA LEU A 160 -26.58 3.66 4.82
C LEU A 160 -26.45 2.74 3.60
N PRO A 161 -25.27 2.68 2.94
CA PRO A 161 -25.01 1.74 1.86
C PRO A 161 -25.30 0.29 2.26
N LYS A 162 -25.66 -0.53 1.28
CA LYS A 162 -25.96 -1.96 1.51
C LYS A 162 -24.66 -2.76 1.64
N GLY A 163 -24.71 -3.81 2.45
CA GLY A 163 -23.60 -4.75 2.60
C GLY A 163 -22.40 -4.16 3.33
N LEU A 164 -22.63 -3.26 4.30
CA LEU A 164 -21.56 -2.72 5.13
C LEU A 164 -20.82 -3.85 5.86
N ARG A 165 -19.49 -3.85 5.73
CA ARG A 165 -18.58 -4.79 6.40
C ARG A 165 -17.40 -4.02 6.99
N LEU A 166 -17.00 -4.41 8.21
CA LEU A 166 -15.72 -4.02 8.78
C LEU A 166 -14.64 -4.95 8.25
N GLU A 167 -13.57 -4.35 7.73
CA GLU A 167 -12.39 -5.04 7.22
C GLU A 167 -11.26 -4.84 8.22
N LEU A 168 -10.78 -5.93 8.80
CA LEU A 168 -9.64 -5.95 9.71
C LEU A 168 -8.46 -6.58 8.98
N VAL A 169 -7.37 -5.83 8.85
CA VAL A 169 -6.22 -6.21 8.06
C VAL A 169 -5.02 -6.47 8.97
N ASP A 170 -4.50 -7.69 8.88
CA ASP A 170 -3.20 -8.08 9.39
C ASP A 170 -2.16 -7.96 8.24
N PRO A 171 -1.14 -7.10 8.37
CA PRO A 171 -0.09 -6.96 7.35
C PRO A 171 0.82 -8.17 7.21
N GLY A 172 0.75 -9.13 8.13
CA GLY A 172 1.68 -10.26 8.19
C GLY A 172 3.07 -9.88 8.66
N ALA A 173 3.91 -10.90 8.85
CA ALA A 173 5.31 -10.73 9.21
C ALA A 173 6.05 -9.88 8.18
N ALA A 174 7.07 -9.16 8.64
CA ALA A 174 8.03 -8.57 7.71
C ALA A 174 8.76 -9.69 6.95
N PRO A 175 9.18 -9.47 5.70
CA PRO A 175 10.10 -10.39 5.04
C PRO A 175 11.37 -10.53 5.90
N GLU A 176 11.92 -11.74 5.96
CA GLU A 176 13.22 -11.98 6.60
C GLU A 176 14.26 -11.11 5.90
N PRO A 177 15.12 -10.38 6.64
CA PRO A 177 16.16 -9.58 6.03
C PRO A 177 17.10 -10.48 5.22
N THR A 178 17.34 -10.10 3.97
CA THR A 178 18.39 -10.70 3.15
C THR A 178 19.75 -10.47 3.83
N GLU A 179 20.57 -11.52 4.01
CA GLU A 179 21.87 -11.40 4.67
C GLU A 179 22.72 -10.32 3.98
N GLY A 180 23.01 -9.22 4.67
CA GLY A 180 23.89 -8.14 4.20
C GLY A 180 23.36 -6.70 4.30
N HIS A 181 22.12 -6.46 4.77
CA HIS A 181 21.56 -5.11 4.84
C HIS A 181 21.26 -4.65 6.28
N GLU A 182 22.19 -3.90 6.90
CA GLU A 182 21.84 -3.08 8.06
C GLU A 182 21.15 -1.79 7.58
N PRO A 183 20.03 -1.36 8.18
CA PRO A 183 19.41 -0.08 7.84
C PRO A 183 20.38 1.07 8.16
N GLY A 184 20.77 1.81 7.11
CA GLY A 184 21.75 2.89 7.18
C GLY A 184 21.42 3.93 8.25
N VAL A 185 22.11 3.86 9.38
CA VAL A 185 22.18 4.94 10.36
C VAL A 185 23.04 6.04 9.75
N ALA A 186 22.43 7.21 9.51
CA ALA A 186 23.12 8.40 9.05
C ALA A 186 24.35 8.70 9.94
N ASN A 187 25.51 8.76 9.29
CA ASN A 187 26.83 8.88 9.90
C ASN A 187 26.98 10.19 10.69
N ARG A 188 27.47 10.09 11.93
CA ARG A 188 27.94 11.23 12.74
C ARG A 188 29.39 11.52 12.37
N THR A 189 29.69 12.76 12.02
CA THR A 189 31.05 13.26 11.73
C THR A 189 31.89 13.45 12.99
N ALA A 190 33.17 13.05 12.95
CA ALA A 190 34.31 13.79 13.53
C ALA A 190 35.70 13.15 13.22
N ALA A 191 36.57 13.97 12.61
CA ALA A 191 38.02 14.17 12.81
C ALA A 191 39.11 13.18 12.30
N ASP A 192 39.80 13.65 11.24
CA ASP A 192 41.25 13.77 10.96
C ASP A 192 42.32 12.65 11.24
N THR A 193 42.79 12.06 10.12
CA THR A 193 44.19 11.88 9.57
C THR A 193 45.38 11.30 10.40
N PRO A 194 46.48 10.80 9.77
CA PRO A 194 46.71 10.27 8.39
C PRO A 194 47.64 8.99 8.31
N GLU A 195 47.93 8.58 7.06
CA GLU A 195 49.15 7.89 6.54
C GLU A 195 49.07 6.41 6.10
N GLY A 196 49.40 6.18 4.82
CA GLY A 196 49.98 4.93 4.32
C GLY A 196 49.50 4.44 2.94
N GLU A 197 50.09 4.93 1.85
CA GLU A 197 50.24 4.16 0.58
C GLU A 197 51.68 3.59 0.54
N PRO A 198 51.97 2.48 -0.18
CA PRO A 198 52.25 2.58 -1.63
C PRO A 198 51.84 1.36 -2.52
N GLU A 199 51.66 1.69 -3.82
CA GLU A 199 52.10 0.99 -5.05
C GLU A 199 51.51 -0.40 -5.43
N GLU A 200 50.79 -0.53 -6.55
CA GLU A 200 51.16 -0.49 -8.00
C GLU A 200 51.42 -1.89 -8.55
N TRP A 201 50.55 -2.42 -9.43
CA TRP A 201 50.89 -3.37 -10.50
C TRP A 201 49.92 -3.18 -11.70
N ASP A 202 50.42 -2.53 -12.75
CA ASP A 202 49.90 -2.60 -14.13
C ASP A 202 50.07 -4.02 -14.71
N VAL A 203 49.12 -4.52 -15.54
CA VAL A 203 49.34 -4.98 -16.95
C VAL A 203 47.98 -5.26 -17.66
N LEU A 204 47.74 -4.64 -18.83
CA LEU A 204 46.88 -5.10 -19.95
C LEU A 204 47.80 -5.53 -21.12
N PRO A 205 47.40 -6.05 -22.32
CA PRO A 205 46.07 -6.38 -22.90
C PRO A 205 46.04 -7.71 -23.75
N ALA A 206 44.88 -8.01 -24.38
CA ALA A 206 44.73 -8.56 -25.77
C ALA A 206 43.21 -8.81 -26.02
N LEU A 207 42.50 -8.14 -26.95
CA LEU A 207 42.40 -8.35 -28.42
C LEU A 207 42.33 -9.84 -28.79
N SER A 208 41.43 -10.41 -29.59
CA SER A 208 40.32 -10.02 -30.48
C SER A 208 39.51 -11.32 -30.75
N GLU A 209 38.29 -11.29 -31.27
CA GLU A 209 38.00 -11.56 -32.69
C GLU A 209 36.52 -11.27 -33.00
N GLU A 210 36.30 -10.68 -34.18
CA GLU A 210 35.02 -10.26 -34.76
C GLU A 210 34.31 -11.40 -35.54
N GLU A 211 32.97 -11.47 -35.37
CA GLU A 211 31.84 -11.60 -36.35
C GLU A 211 31.86 -12.64 -37.52
N PRO A 212 30.75 -12.92 -38.29
CA PRO A 212 29.39 -12.32 -38.33
C PRO A 212 28.17 -13.28 -38.55
N ASP A 213 26.97 -12.67 -38.51
CA ASP A 213 25.69 -12.89 -39.24
C ASP A 213 25.01 -14.27 -39.37
N GLU A 214 23.77 -14.39 -38.85
CA GLU A 214 22.58 -14.85 -39.61
C GLU A 214 21.25 -14.74 -38.81
N PHE A 215 20.30 -13.93 -39.29
CA PHE A 215 18.85 -14.14 -39.13
C PHE A 215 18.34 -14.63 -40.50
N PRO A 216 17.46 -15.63 -40.62
CA PRO A 216 16.07 -15.50 -40.13
C PRO A 216 15.38 -16.81 -39.71
N GLY A 217 14.37 -16.72 -38.83
CA GLY A 217 13.48 -17.85 -38.56
C GLY A 217 12.38 -17.50 -37.57
N LEU A 218 11.21 -17.15 -38.10
CA LEU A 218 9.97 -17.09 -37.34
C LEU A 218 9.63 -18.50 -36.85
N SER A 219 9.76 -18.75 -35.55
CA SER A 219 9.13 -19.90 -34.88
C SER A 219 8.13 -19.38 -33.86
N GLU A 220 6.92 -19.92 -33.97
CA GLU A 220 5.81 -19.73 -33.05
C GLU A 220 6.20 -20.26 -31.66
N GLU A 221 6.51 -19.36 -30.72
CA GLU A 221 6.54 -19.69 -29.30
C GLU A 221 5.23 -19.22 -28.64
N GLU A 222 4.66 -20.13 -27.86
CA GLU A 222 3.46 -19.96 -27.06
C GLU A 222 3.54 -18.72 -26.15
N PRO A 223 2.43 -18.11 -25.73
CA PRO A 223 2.47 -16.80 -25.10
C PRO A 223 3.16 -16.87 -23.74
N ASP A 224 4.34 -16.28 -23.65
CA ASP A 224 5.03 -16.03 -22.39
C ASP A 224 4.13 -15.19 -21.48
N VAL A 225 3.71 -15.85 -20.41
CA VAL A 225 2.95 -15.29 -19.30
C VAL A 225 3.93 -14.53 -18.42
N LEU A 226 3.67 -13.22 -18.27
CA LEU A 226 4.29 -12.20 -17.39
C LEU A 226 5.51 -11.43 -17.95
N PRO A 227 5.43 -10.09 -18.13
CA PRO A 227 6.51 -9.22 -17.68
C PRO A 227 6.28 -8.98 -16.18
N ALA A 228 6.46 -10.02 -15.36
CA ALA A 228 6.54 -9.83 -13.91
C ALA A 228 7.81 -9.01 -13.64
N LEU A 229 7.78 -8.20 -12.58
CA LEU A 229 9.00 -7.72 -11.96
C LEU A 229 9.92 -8.96 -11.82
N SER A 230 11.10 -8.94 -12.44
CA SER A 230 12.00 -10.10 -12.46
C SER A 230 12.28 -10.54 -11.02
N GLU A 231 12.38 -11.85 -10.74
CA GLU A 231 12.71 -12.35 -9.39
C GLU A 231 14.03 -11.76 -8.81
N GLU A 232 14.86 -11.19 -9.69
CA GLU A 232 16.09 -10.44 -9.40
C GLU A 232 15.89 -8.99 -8.95
N GLU A 233 14.66 -8.48 -8.78
CA GLU A 233 14.47 -7.12 -8.27
C GLU A 233 15.14 -6.98 -6.88
N PRO A 234 15.99 -5.97 -6.65
CA PRO A 234 16.61 -5.76 -5.35
C PRO A 234 15.59 -5.21 -4.35
N ASP A 235 15.84 -5.40 -3.05
CA ASP A 235 14.97 -4.84 -2.00
C ASP A 235 14.98 -3.30 -2.01
N VAL A 236 16.10 -2.70 -2.41
CA VAL A 236 16.28 -1.26 -2.49
C VAL A 236 16.99 -0.91 -3.78
N LEU A 237 16.41 0.01 -4.54
CA LEU A 237 17.11 0.73 -5.59
C LEU A 237 17.96 1.81 -4.93
N PRO A 238 19.31 1.76 -5.08
CA PRO A 238 20.17 2.76 -4.50
C PRO A 238 19.92 4.13 -5.15
N ALA A 239 20.14 5.18 -4.36
CA ALA A 239 20.19 6.53 -4.91
C ALA A 239 21.29 6.62 -5.95
N LEU A 240 21.03 7.35 -7.03
CA LEU A 240 22.00 7.63 -8.08
C LEU A 240 22.42 9.09 -8.01
N SER A 241 23.64 9.37 -8.43
CA SER A 241 24.05 10.73 -8.82
C SER A 241 23.28 11.20 -10.07
N GLU A 242 23.41 12.48 -10.38
CA GLU A 242 22.84 13.05 -11.61
C GLU A 242 23.42 12.39 -12.86
N GLU A 243 24.73 12.15 -12.87
CA GLU A 243 25.46 11.52 -13.99
C GLU A 243 24.99 10.08 -14.21
N GLU A 244 24.92 9.28 -13.14
CA GLU A 244 24.41 7.90 -13.21
C GLU A 244 22.94 7.86 -13.62
N THR A 245 22.13 8.81 -13.17
CA THR A 245 20.71 8.90 -13.56
C THR A 245 20.56 9.16 -15.05
N LYS A 246 21.36 10.07 -15.62
CA LYS A 246 21.35 10.35 -17.06
C LYS A 246 21.86 9.16 -17.86
N ALA A 247 22.88 8.47 -17.38
CA ALA A 247 23.41 7.26 -18.03
C ALA A 247 22.40 6.10 -18.05
N GLN A 248 21.55 6.00 -17.02
CA GLN A 248 20.50 4.95 -16.93
C GLN A 248 19.17 5.34 -17.58
N ALA A 249 19.02 6.55 -18.14
CA ALA A 249 17.80 6.92 -18.83
C ALA A 249 17.62 6.01 -20.06
N ALA A 250 16.64 5.11 -19.99
CA ALA A 250 16.40 4.03 -20.96
C ALA A 250 16.10 4.49 -22.40
N ASP A 251 16.00 5.80 -22.63
CA ASP A 251 15.72 6.41 -23.91
C ASP A 251 16.83 7.45 -24.23
N PRO A 252 17.55 7.31 -25.35
CA PRO A 252 18.54 8.30 -25.79
C PRO A 252 17.99 9.72 -25.91
N GLU A 253 16.71 9.90 -26.29
CA GLU A 253 16.04 11.22 -26.30
C GLU A 253 15.82 11.76 -24.88
N MET A 254 15.72 10.88 -23.88
CA MET A 254 15.61 11.27 -22.48
C MET A 254 16.97 11.67 -21.89
N ALA A 255 18.05 11.01 -22.28
CA ALA A 255 19.41 11.36 -21.86
C ALA A 255 19.84 12.77 -22.35
N GLU A 256 19.28 13.24 -23.46
CA GLU A 256 19.51 14.60 -23.98
C GLU A 256 18.68 15.69 -23.26
N LYS A 257 17.70 15.32 -22.43
CA LYS A 257 16.88 16.31 -21.71
C LYS A 257 17.68 16.93 -20.57
N PRO A 258 17.88 18.27 -20.55
CA PRO A 258 18.83 18.91 -19.64
C PRO A 258 18.39 18.96 -18.16
N TYR A 259 17.21 18.45 -17.80
CA TYR A 259 16.59 18.68 -16.50
C TYR A 259 15.99 17.41 -15.87
N ILE A 260 16.85 16.43 -15.58
CA ILE A 260 16.49 15.23 -14.82
C ILE A 260 17.21 15.29 -13.48
N GLY A 261 16.45 15.29 -12.38
CA GLY A 261 17.04 15.25 -11.04
C GLY A 261 17.59 13.87 -10.69
N PRO A 262 18.55 13.76 -9.76
CA PRO A 262 19.12 12.48 -9.34
C PRO A 262 18.04 11.51 -8.81
N ARG A 263 18.11 10.24 -9.22
CA ARG A 263 17.18 9.21 -8.71
C ARG A 263 17.37 9.06 -7.19
N PRO A 264 16.34 9.27 -6.35
CA PRO A 264 16.46 8.99 -4.93
C PRO A 264 16.53 7.47 -4.69
N SER A 265 16.93 7.06 -3.50
CA SER A 265 16.76 5.66 -3.11
C SER A 265 15.27 5.32 -3.00
N ILE A 266 14.89 4.15 -3.50
CA ILE A 266 13.51 3.65 -3.52
C ILE A 266 13.50 2.24 -2.96
N ILE A 267 12.70 2.01 -1.93
CA ILE A 267 12.41 0.67 -1.41
C ILE A 267 11.40 0.04 -2.37
N THR A 268 11.80 -1.05 -3.01
CA THR A 268 10.97 -1.73 -4.02
C THR A 268 9.83 -2.48 -3.37
N ARG A 269 8.90 -2.94 -4.20
CA ARG A 269 7.81 -3.82 -3.74
C ARG A 269 8.33 -5.04 -2.98
N LYS A 270 9.38 -5.69 -3.47
CA LYS A 270 10.07 -6.75 -2.73
C LYS A 270 10.60 -6.28 -1.38
N GLY A 271 11.29 -5.13 -1.33
CA GLY A 271 11.91 -4.63 -0.11
C GLY A 271 10.95 -4.26 1.01
N TRP A 272 9.73 -3.82 0.70
CA TRP A 272 8.69 -3.60 1.73
C TRP A 272 7.80 -4.82 1.98
N GLY A 273 8.02 -5.92 1.25
CA GLY A 273 7.31 -7.19 1.41
C GLY A 273 5.93 -7.20 0.74
N ALA A 274 5.79 -6.58 -0.43
CA ALA A 274 4.58 -6.66 -1.22
C ALA A 274 4.28 -8.12 -1.58
N ASP A 275 3.06 -8.57 -1.29
CA ASP A 275 2.58 -9.85 -1.78
C ASP A 275 2.04 -9.68 -3.20
N GLU A 276 2.90 -9.90 -4.19
CA GLU A 276 2.57 -9.78 -5.61
C GLU A 276 1.41 -10.68 -6.07
N SER A 277 1.07 -11.72 -5.30
CA SER A 277 -0.06 -12.61 -5.61
C SER A 277 -1.43 -11.95 -5.42
N LEU A 278 -1.49 -10.83 -4.69
CA LEU A 278 -2.76 -10.11 -4.47
C LEU A 278 -3.18 -9.30 -5.69
N ARG A 279 -2.24 -8.61 -6.36
CA ARG A 279 -2.57 -7.70 -7.46
C ARG A 279 -2.89 -8.44 -8.75
N GLU A 280 -3.50 -7.71 -9.67
CA GLU A 280 -3.58 -8.18 -11.05
C GLU A 280 -2.20 -8.20 -11.72
N LYS A 281 -2.02 -9.14 -12.65
CA LYS A 281 -0.74 -9.42 -13.32
C LYS A 281 -0.33 -8.31 -14.28
N GLU A 282 -1.28 -7.82 -15.06
CA GLU A 282 -1.06 -6.85 -16.13
C GLU A 282 -0.93 -5.42 -15.62
N PHE A 283 -0.09 -4.64 -16.31
CA PHE A 283 0.11 -3.23 -16.04
C PHE A 283 -0.68 -2.36 -17.02
N ALA A 284 -1.26 -1.28 -16.53
CA ALA A 284 -1.83 -0.24 -17.36
C ALA A 284 -0.88 0.97 -17.39
N TYR A 285 -0.50 1.42 -18.57
CA TYR A 285 0.38 2.58 -18.75
C TYR A 285 -0.34 3.74 -19.42
N THR A 286 0.03 4.96 -19.02
CA THR A 286 -0.28 6.19 -19.74
C THR A 286 0.88 6.54 -20.67
N THR A 287 0.70 7.57 -21.48
CA THR A 287 1.75 7.98 -22.42
C THR A 287 2.90 8.74 -21.76
N THR A 288 2.66 9.37 -20.59
CA THR A 288 3.61 10.26 -19.94
C THR A 288 3.20 10.55 -18.48
N VAL A 289 4.04 11.24 -17.72
CA VAL A 289 3.71 11.82 -16.41
C VAL A 289 3.92 13.33 -16.46
N LYS A 290 2.82 14.08 -16.52
CA LYS A 290 2.79 15.55 -16.60
C LYS A 290 2.64 16.24 -15.25
N ALA A 291 2.12 15.52 -14.26
CA ALA A 291 1.80 16.07 -12.94
C ALA A 291 2.03 15.05 -11.82
N ALA A 292 2.28 15.57 -10.62
CA ALA A 292 2.30 14.82 -9.38
C ALA A 292 1.18 15.33 -8.46
N PHE A 293 0.29 14.44 -8.03
CA PHE A 293 -0.70 14.71 -7.00
C PHE A 293 -0.20 14.17 -5.65
N VAL A 294 0.00 15.07 -4.70
CA VAL A 294 0.42 14.73 -3.34
C VAL A 294 -0.80 14.45 -2.47
N HIS A 295 -0.73 13.33 -1.77
CA HIS A 295 -1.75 12.78 -0.88
C HIS A 295 -1.22 12.58 0.54
N HIS A 296 -2.12 12.43 1.49
CA HIS A 296 -1.84 11.74 2.74
C HIS A 296 -2.67 10.46 2.80
N THR A 297 -2.34 9.52 3.68
CA THR A 297 -3.13 8.27 3.82
C THR A 297 -4.24 8.35 4.84
N ALA A 298 -4.29 9.41 5.66
CA ALA A 298 -5.23 9.60 6.75
C ALA A 298 -5.18 8.52 7.86
N THR A 299 -4.15 7.66 7.86
CA THR A 299 -4.00 6.51 8.76
C THR A 299 -3.48 6.86 10.17
N GLY A 300 -3.19 8.13 10.48
CA GLY A 300 -2.55 8.54 11.74
C GLY A 300 -1.01 8.44 11.75
N ASN A 301 -0.37 9.09 12.72
CA ASN A 301 1.09 9.34 12.71
C ASN A 301 1.89 8.54 13.77
N SER A 302 1.25 7.60 14.47
CA SER A 302 1.81 6.90 15.63
C SER A 302 2.74 5.72 15.27
N TYR A 303 2.71 5.22 14.03
CA TYR A 303 3.61 4.16 13.57
C TYR A 303 5.08 4.59 13.67
N THR A 304 6.00 3.66 13.98
CA THR A 304 7.45 3.91 13.94
C THR A 304 8.00 3.78 12.51
N CYS A 305 9.18 4.33 12.18
CA CYS A 305 9.76 4.17 10.83
C CYS A 305 9.86 2.68 10.43
N ALA A 306 10.24 1.81 11.37
CA ALA A 306 10.34 0.37 11.13
C ALA A 306 8.99 -0.30 10.83
N GLN A 307 7.87 0.32 11.24
CA GLN A 307 6.52 -0.15 10.93
C GLN A 307 5.98 0.38 9.59
N ALA A 308 6.67 1.32 8.93
CA ALA A 308 6.20 1.88 7.66
C ALA A 308 5.94 0.81 6.58
N PRO A 309 6.79 -0.22 6.39
CA PRO A 309 6.48 -1.34 5.50
C PRO A 309 5.18 -2.06 5.86
N SER A 310 4.93 -2.30 7.15
CA SER A 310 3.69 -2.94 7.62
C SER A 310 2.46 -2.07 7.36
N VAL A 311 2.56 -0.75 7.57
CA VAL A 311 1.49 0.19 7.22
C VAL A 311 1.19 0.12 5.73
N LEU A 312 2.23 0.11 4.89
CA LEU A 312 2.09 0.03 3.43
C LEU A 312 1.47 -1.29 2.98
N ARG A 313 1.93 -2.44 3.51
CA ARG A 313 1.32 -3.76 3.25
C ARG A 313 -0.15 -3.80 3.64
N SER A 314 -0.53 -3.20 4.77
CA SER A 314 -1.93 -3.11 5.17
C SER A 314 -2.77 -2.28 4.20
N ILE A 315 -2.28 -1.12 3.74
CA ILE A 315 -3.00 -0.28 2.76
C ILE A 315 -3.12 -1.03 1.43
N TYR A 316 -2.05 -1.68 0.98
CA TYR A 316 -2.05 -2.49 -0.24
C TYR A 316 -3.10 -3.61 -0.18
N ARG A 317 -3.07 -4.42 0.89
CA ARG A 317 -4.05 -5.49 1.10
C ARG A 317 -5.47 -4.95 1.20
N TYR A 318 -5.70 -3.81 1.87
CA TYR A 318 -7.01 -3.17 1.93
C TYR A 318 -7.51 -2.74 0.55
N HIS A 319 -6.69 -2.06 -0.25
CA HIS A 319 -7.08 -1.64 -1.60
C HIS A 319 -7.44 -2.85 -2.49
N VAL A 320 -6.64 -3.90 -2.46
CA VAL A 320 -6.81 -5.05 -3.36
C VAL A 320 -7.87 -6.03 -2.86
N VAL A 321 -7.73 -6.53 -1.63
CA VAL A 321 -8.61 -7.60 -1.10
C VAL A 321 -9.96 -7.04 -0.66
N SER A 322 -9.94 -5.92 0.07
CA SER A 322 -11.16 -5.34 0.65
C SER A 322 -11.91 -4.47 -0.37
N SER A 323 -11.22 -3.51 -1.01
CA SER A 323 -11.83 -2.58 -1.96
C SER A 323 -11.91 -3.11 -3.40
N GLY A 324 -11.24 -4.23 -3.71
CA GLY A 324 -11.33 -4.90 -5.01
C GLY A 324 -10.55 -4.21 -6.13
N TRP A 325 -9.58 -3.37 -5.79
CA TRP A 325 -8.75 -2.67 -6.78
C TRP A 325 -7.70 -3.59 -7.38
N ARG A 326 -7.13 -3.20 -8.52
CA ARG A 326 -6.14 -4.03 -9.22
C ARG A 326 -4.79 -4.06 -8.49
N ASP A 327 -4.45 -2.98 -7.81
CA ASP A 327 -3.22 -2.80 -7.02
C ASP A 327 -3.43 -1.64 -6.01
N ILE A 328 -2.40 -1.26 -5.26
CA ILE A 328 -2.39 0.01 -4.52
C ILE A 328 -2.55 1.19 -5.48
N GLY A 329 -3.48 2.11 -5.18
CA GLY A 329 -3.82 3.20 -6.10
C GLY A 329 -2.76 4.28 -6.30
N TYR A 330 -1.75 4.36 -5.43
CA TYR A 330 -0.68 5.37 -5.50
C TYR A 330 0.54 4.81 -6.21
N ASN A 331 1.20 5.63 -7.04
CA ASN A 331 2.45 5.24 -7.70
C ASN A 331 3.61 5.13 -6.71
N PHE A 332 3.65 6.00 -5.70
CA PHE A 332 4.67 5.98 -4.65
C PHE A 332 4.05 6.26 -3.28
N ALA A 333 4.70 5.75 -2.23
CA ALA A 333 4.44 6.13 -0.85
C ALA A 333 5.69 6.73 -0.20
N ILE A 334 5.50 7.63 0.77
CA ILE A 334 6.58 8.27 1.53
C ILE A 334 6.24 8.22 3.00
N ASP A 335 7.13 7.68 3.83
CA ASP A 335 6.93 7.69 5.27
C ASP A 335 7.42 8.99 5.94
N LYS A 336 7.10 9.13 7.22
CA LYS A 336 7.48 10.30 8.03
C LYS A 336 9.00 10.46 8.22
N CYS A 337 9.78 9.44 7.85
CA CYS A 337 11.22 9.37 8.00
C CYS A 337 11.95 9.66 6.66
N GLY A 338 11.19 9.87 5.58
CA GLY A 338 11.69 10.25 4.27
C GLY A 338 12.05 9.06 3.37
N ASN A 339 11.71 7.84 3.78
CA ASN A 339 11.86 6.68 2.90
C ASN A 339 10.81 6.76 1.79
N ILE A 340 11.22 6.45 0.55
CA ILE A 340 10.36 6.40 -0.62
C ILE A 340 10.14 4.93 -0.95
N TYR A 341 8.88 4.55 -1.13
CA TYR A 341 8.47 3.20 -1.46
C TYR A 341 7.82 3.20 -2.83
N GLU A 342 8.16 2.20 -3.64
CA GLU A 342 7.37 1.87 -4.82
C GLU A 342 5.94 1.50 -4.39
N GLY A 343 4.95 2.15 -4.99
CA GLY A 343 3.54 1.81 -4.81
C GLY A 343 3.10 0.89 -5.95
N ARG A 344 2.36 1.43 -6.91
CA ARG A 344 1.77 0.68 -8.01
C ARG A 344 2.84 0.03 -8.90
N ALA A 345 2.73 -1.28 -9.09
CA ALA A 345 3.75 -2.11 -9.72
C ALA A 345 4.05 -1.72 -11.17
N GLY A 346 5.31 -1.89 -11.58
CA GLY A 346 5.78 -1.57 -12.94
C GLY A 346 5.95 -0.08 -13.21
N GLY A 347 5.85 0.75 -12.16
CA GLY A 347 5.75 2.21 -12.29
C GLY A 347 6.98 3.02 -11.94
N VAL A 348 8.06 2.40 -11.44
CA VAL A 348 9.21 3.12 -10.86
C VAL A 348 9.76 4.15 -11.85
N ASP A 349 10.13 3.74 -13.05
CA ASP A 349 10.62 4.59 -14.13
C ASP A 349 9.57 4.83 -15.25
N LYS A 350 8.60 3.95 -15.42
CA LYS A 350 7.50 4.06 -16.41
C LYS A 350 6.26 4.83 -15.93
N ALA A 351 5.41 5.26 -16.86
CA ALA A 351 4.18 6.00 -16.58
C ALA A 351 2.99 5.08 -16.24
N VAL A 352 3.09 4.28 -15.18
CA VAL A 352 1.97 3.39 -14.78
C VAL A 352 0.76 4.22 -14.35
N LEU A 353 -0.42 3.85 -14.85
CA LEU A 353 -1.69 4.49 -14.52
C LEU A 353 -2.05 4.21 -13.06
N GLY A 354 -2.28 5.25 -12.25
CA GLY A 354 -2.72 5.14 -10.86
C GLY A 354 -4.25 5.04 -10.69
N ALA A 355 -4.68 5.02 -9.43
CA ALA A 355 -6.09 5.09 -8.98
C ALA A 355 -6.20 5.98 -7.73
N HIS A 356 -5.50 7.12 -7.74
CA HIS A 356 -5.31 7.99 -6.58
C HIS A 356 -6.08 9.31 -6.65
N THR A 357 -6.47 9.76 -7.84
CA THR A 357 -7.17 11.04 -8.05
C THR A 357 -8.19 10.87 -9.15
N LEU A 358 -9.41 10.52 -8.77
CA LEU A 358 -10.51 10.30 -9.69
C LEU A 358 -10.68 11.49 -10.64
N GLY A 359 -10.62 11.22 -11.93
CA GLY A 359 -10.68 12.17 -13.03
C GLY A 359 -9.32 12.71 -13.49
N PHE A 360 -8.23 12.44 -12.78
CA PHE A 360 -6.88 12.88 -13.17
C PHE A 360 -5.81 11.81 -12.97
N ASN A 361 -6.20 10.52 -12.92
CA ASN A 361 -5.24 9.43 -12.86
C ASN A 361 -4.38 9.34 -14.14
N THR A 362 -4.97 9.66 -15.29
CA THR A 362 -4.26 9.68 -16.57
C THR A 362 -3.21 10.80 -16.64
N ASP A 363 -2.04 10.50 -17.18
CA ASP A 363 -0.88 11.39 -17.34
C ASP A 363 -0.36 12.01 -16.03
N SER A 364 -0.61 11.38 -14.88
CA SER A 364 -0.10 11.85 -13.59
C SER A 364 0.42 10.71 -12.72
N MET A 365 1.09 11.07 -11.63
CA MET A 365 1.45 10.15 -10.58
C MET A 365 0.89 10.60 -9.23
N GLY A 366 0.53 9.62 -8.39
CA GLY A 366 0.09 9.83 -7.02
C GLY A 366 1.20 9.52 -6.03
N ILE A 367 1.44 10.42 -5.10
CA ILE A 367 2.39 10.23 -3.98
C ILE A 367 1.62 10.27 -2.67
N ALA A 368 1.54 9.14 -1.97
CA ALA A 368 0.91 9.05 -0.65
C ALA A 368 1.91 9.23 0.48
N VAL A 369 1.79 10.32 1.24
CA VAL A 369 2.56 10.50 2.47
C VAL A 369 1.85 9.79 3.62
N LEU A 370 2.48 8.76 4.17
CA LEU A 370 1.91 7.94 5.25
C LEU A 370 1.68 8.81 6.48
N GLY A 371 0.40 8.98 6.84
CA GLY A 371 -0.04 9.75 8.00
C GLY A 371 -1.20 10.71 7.73
N THR A 372 -1.46 11.57 8.71
CA THR A 372 -2.50 12.61 8.68
C THR A 372 -1.88 13.98 8.96
N TYR A 373 -1.97 14.88 7.96
CA TYR A 373 -1.30 16.19 7.98
C TYR A 373 -2.27 17.37 7.86
N SER A 374 -3.52 17.20 8.32
CA SER A 374 -4.48 18.30 8.40
C SER A 374 -4.04 19.35 9.43
N LEU A 375 -3.66 18.89 10.61
CA LEU A 375 -3.18 19.74 11.72
C LEU A 375 -1.73 19.45 12.12
N SER A 376 -1.26 18.22 11.88
CA SER A 376 0.12 17.78 12.18
C SER A 376 1.10 18.34 11.15
N THR A 377 2.21 18.90 11.61
CA THR A 377 3.29 19.36 10.73
C THR A 377 3.97 18.16 10.05
N PRO A 378 4.06 18.13 8.71
CA PRO A 378 4.81 17.08 8.02
C PRO A 378 6.31 17.20 8.37
N PRO A 379 7.00 16.08 8.65
CA PRO A 379 8.44 16.10 8.87
C PRO A 379 9.20 16.63 7.66
N ALA A 380 10.31 17.32 7.92
CA ALA A 380 11.16 17.84 6.85
C ALA A 380 11.67 16.73 5.91
N ALA A 381 12.00 15.56 6.47
CA ALA A 381 12.44 14.40 5.69
C ALA A 381 11.41 13.96 4.64
N ALA A 382 10.12 13.88 5.01
CA ALA A 382 9.05 13.56 4.08
C ALA A 382 8.89 14.64 2.99
N VAL A 383 8.95 15.93 3.35
CA VAL A 383 8.87 17.05 2.40
C VAL A 383 10.04 17.02 1.41
N THR A 384 11.25 16.77 1.89
CA THR A 384 12.46 16.60 1.06
C THR A 384 12.36 15.38 0.14
N ALA A 385 11.81 14.26 0.63
CA ALA A 385 11.61 13.06 -0.16
C ALA A 385 10.63 13.31 -1.33
N ILE A 386 9.53 14.04 -1.10
CA ILE A 386 8.62 14.44 -2.19
C ILE A 386 9.38 15.28 -3.24
N ALA A 387 10.19 16.24 -2.80
CA ALA A 387 10.95 17.09 -3.72
C ALA A 387 11.96 16.31 -4.55
N LYS A 388 12.71 15.38 -3.95
CA LYS A 388 13.66 14.52 -4.66
C LYS A 388 12.96 13.58 -5.65
N LEU A 389 11.90 12.91 -5.21
CA LEU A 389 11.11 12.00 -6.05
C LEU A 389 10.51 12.73 -7.25
N THR A 390 9.89 13.88 -7.02
CA THR A 390 9.27 14.67 -8.09
C THR A 390 10.30 15.27 -9.03
N ALA A 391 11.46 15.71 -8.54
CA ALA A 391 12.56 16.17 -9.41
C ALA A 391 13.00 15.09 -10.40
N TRP A 392 13.22 13.87 -9.91
CA TRP A 392 13.62 12.74 -10.74
C TRP A 392 12.49 12.29 -11.68
N LYS A 393 11.35 11.87 -11.11
CA LYS A 393 10.28 11.21 -11.89
C LYS A 393 9.64 12.14 -12.92
N LEU A 394 9.40 13.42 -12.59
CA LEU A 394 8.90 14.38 -13.59
C LEU A 394 9.97 14.72 -14.64
N GLY A 395 11.25 14.69 -14.24
CA GLY A 395 12.40 14.87 -15.13
C GLY A 395 12.43 13.80 -16.22
N LEU A 396 12.14 12.55 -15.87
CA LEU A 396 11.98 11.43 -16.81
C LEU A 396 10.89 11.65 -17.88
N PHE A 397 10.04 12.66 -17.73
CA PHE A 397 9.03 13.02 -18.72
C PHE A 397 9.12 14.49 -19.16
N GLY A 398 10.20 15.19 -18.79
CA GLY A 398 10.45 16.59 -19.18
C GLY A 398 9.57 17.64 -18.50
N ALA A 399 8.83 17.28 -17.45
CA ALA A 399 7.94 18.20 -16.75
C ALA A 399 8.72 19.08 -15.74
N ASP A 400 8.45 20.39 -15.75
CA ASP A 400 9.04 21.37 -14.84
C ASP A 400 8.26 21.43 -13.51
N PRO A 401 8.85 21.05 -12.37
CA PRO A 401 8.21 21.04 -11.05
C PRO A 401 7.62 22.39 -10.62
N SER A 402 8.23 23.50 -11.05
CA SER A 402 7.77 24.86 -10.72
C SER A 402 6.66 25.36 -11.65
N GLY A 403 6.44 24.65 -12.77
CA GLY A 403 5.55 25.05 -13.83
C GLY A 403 4.07 24.77 -13.59
N LYS A 404 3.31 25.04 -14.66
CA LYS A 404 1.89 24.73 -14.78
C LYS A 404 1.67 23.68 -15.85
N VAL A 405 0.61 22.90 -15.71
CA VAL A 405 0.19 21.92 -16.71
C VAL A 405 -1.33 21.96 -16.89
N VAL A 406 -1.80 21.65 -18.09
CA VAL A 406 -3.22 21.47 -18.36
C VAL A 406 -3.51 19.98 -18.49
N LEU A 407 -4.41 19.48 -17.65
CA LEU A 407 -4.92 18.11 -17.72
C LEU A 407 -6.39 18.13 -18.14
N THR A 408 -6.84 17.09 -18.82
CA THR A 408 -8.25 16.89 -19.15
C THR A 408 -8.88 15.99 -18.08
N SER A 409 -9.96 16.45 -17.45
CA SER A 409 -10.69 15.66 -16.46
C SER A 409 -11.35 14.44 -17.10
N GLY A 410 -11.13 13.25 -16.54
CA GLY A 410 -11.91 12.04 -16.78
C GLY A 410 -13.30 12.05 -16.15
N GLY A 411 -13.61 13.08 -15.35
CA GLY A 411 -14.84 13.23 -14.57
C GLY A 411 -14.58 13.03 -13.08
N SER A 412 -14.34 14.13 -12.38
CA SER A 412 -14.15 14.19 -10.92
C SER A 412 -15.35 14.83 -10.22
N GLY A 413 -15.40 14.75 -8.89
CA GLY A 413 -16.42 15.45 -8.09
C GLY A 413 -16.36 16.98 -8.25
N LYS A 414 -15.20 17.52 -8.66
CA LYS A 414 -14.96 18.96 -8.83
C LYS A 414 -15.05 19.44 -10.27
N TYR A 415 -14.68 18.60 -11.24
CA TYR A 415 -14.60 18.96 -12.65
C TYR A 415 -15.24 17.90 -13.53
N ALA A 416 -16.23 18.32 -14.32
CA ALA A 416 -16.90 17.44 -15.28
C ALA A 416 -15.92 16.82 -16.30
N LYS A 417 -16.28 15.66 -16.83
CA LYS A 417 -15.50 14.94 -17.85
C LYS A 417 -15.28 15.81 -19.09
N GLY A 418 -14.05 15.80 -19.62
CA GLY A 418 -13.63 16.58 -20.79
C GLY A 418 -13.18 18.01 -20.48
N VAL A 419 -13.39 18.52 -19.27
CA VAL A 419 -12.94 19.86 -18.89
C VAL A 419 -11.42 19.89 -18.79
N LYS A 420 -10.79 20.87 -19.47
CA LYS A 420 -9.36 21.18 -19.33
C LYS A 420 -9.12 22.05 -18.12
N VAL A 421 -8.25 21.61 -17.22
CA VAL A 421 -7.97 22.29 -15.95
C VAL A 421 -6.48 22.57 -15.84
N SER A 422 -6.13 23.80 -15.45
CA SER A 422 -4.74 24.18 -15.19
C SER A 422 -4.36 23.89 -13.74
N PHE A 423 -3.27 23.15 -13.56
CA PHE A 423 -2.70 22.77 -12.28
C PHE A 423 -1.27 23.28 -12.16
N ASN A 424 -0.75 23.34 -10.92
CA ASN A 424 0.69 23.26 -10.74
C ASN A 424 1.15 21.85 -11.14
N VAL A 425 2.36 21.72 -11.69
CA VAL A 425 2.90 20.38 -12.01
C VAL A 425 2.97 19.51 -10.75
N ILE A 426 3.30 20.10 -9.59
CA ILE A 426 3.10 19.45 -8.28
C ILE A 426 1.90 20.09 -7.59
N SER A 427 0.81 19.33 -7.49
CA SER A 427 -0.48 19.75 -6.91
C SER A 427 -0.88 18.86 -5.74
N GLY A 428 -1.79 19.34 -4.89
CA GLY A 428 -2.41 18.51 -3.85
C GLY A 428 -3.67 17.83 -4.38
N HIS A 429 -4.09 16.74 -3.75
CA HIS A 429 -5.33 16.05 -4.16
C HIS A 429 -6.55 17.00 -4.25
N ARG A 430 -6.73 17.85 -3.23
CA ARG A 430 -7.77 18.89 -3.15
C ARG A 430 -7.83 19.86 -4.34
N ASP A 431 -6.77 19.92 -5.14
CA ASP A 431 -6.78 20.74 -6.36
C ASP A 431 -7.65 20.07 -7.42
N GLY A 432 -7.58 18.74 -7.58
CA GLY A 432 -8.32 17.95 -8.57
C GLY A 432 -9.67 17.40 -8.11
N TYR A 433 -9.90 17.27 -6.80
CA TYR A 433 -11.13 16.70 -6.22
C TYR A 433 -11.65 17.52 -5.01
N ILE A 434 -12.88 17.25 -4.59
CA ILE A 434 -13.49 17.80 -3.36
C ILE A 434 -13.05 16.94 -2.17
N THR A 435 -11.88 17.21 -1.62
CA THR A 435 -11.29 16.46 -0.50
C THR A 435 -10.40 17.36 0.34
N ASP A 436 -10.16 17.00 1.59
CA ASP A 436 -9.15 17.64 2.44
C ASP A 436 -7.75 17.09 2.21
N CYS A 437 -7.57 16.00 1.47
CA CYS A 437 -6.26 15.45 1.15
C CYS A 437 -5.40 16.48 0.36
N PRO A 438 -4.09 16.69 0.65
CA PRO A 438 -3.20 15.97 1.58
C PRO A 438 -3.17 16.53 3.02
N GLY A 439 -4.19 17.26 3.44
CA GLY A 439 -4.25 17.98 4.70
C GLY A 439 -3.59 19.37 4.63
N GLY A 440 -4.12 20.31 5.42
CA GLY A 440 -3.72 21.73 5.35
C GLY A 440 -2.24 21.99 5.59
N ARG A 441 -1.57 21.25 6.50
CA ARG A 441 -0.15 21.47 6.79
C ARG A 441 0.75 20.97 5.66
N LEU A 442 0.49 19.80 5.12
CA LEU A 442 1.27 19.27 3.99
C LEU A 442 1.00 20.06 2.70
N TYR A 443 -0.26 20.41 2.44
CA TYR A 443 -0.61 21.27 1.31
C TYR A 443 0.14 22.61 1.33
N SER A 444 0.31 23.22 2.52
CA SER A 444 1.06 24.47 2.67
C SER A 444 2.55 24.36 2.28
N LYS A 445 3.11 23.15 2.26
CA LYS A 445 4.52 22.90 1.89
C LYS A 445 4.73 22.69 0.40
N LEU A 446 3.68 22.55 -0.41
CA LEU A 446 3.83 22.25 -1.84
C LEU A 446 4.57 23.36 -2.60
N GLY A 447 4.49 24.62 -2.16
CA GLY A 447 5.33 25.70 -2.72
C GLY A 447 6.83 25.43 -2.52
N THR A 448 7.23 25.05 -1.31
CA THR A 448 8.62 24.68 -0.99
C THR A 448 9.06 23.46 -1.77
N VAL A 449 8.20 22.44 -1.90
CA VAL A 449 8.48 21.24 -2.69
C VAL A 449 8.78 21.60 -4.14
N ARG A 450 7.94 22.44 -4.77
CA ARG A 450 8.14 22.87 -6.17
C ARG A 450 9.48 23.56 -6.38
N SER A 451 9.82 24.52 -5.52
CA SER A 451 11.11 25.22 -5.60
C SER A 451 12.29 24.27 -5.42
N ALA A 452 12.25 23.41 -4.39
CA ALA A 452 13.33 22.46 -4.14
C ALA A 452 13.48 21.42 -5.26
N ALA A 453 12.37 20.90 -5.79
CA ALA A 453 12.37 19.96 -6.90
C ALA A 453 12.94 20.57 -8.18
N ALA A 454 12.61 21.83 -8.48
CA ALA A 454 13.19 22.56 -9.60
C ALA A 454 14.71 22.74 -9.43
N THR A 455 15.19 23.07 -8.23
CA THR A 455 16.63 23.11 -7.93
C THR A 455 17.29 21.74 -8.13
N TYR A 456 16.69 20.65 -7.64
CA TYR A 456 17.22 19.30 -7.84
C TYR A 456 17.22 18.85 -9.31
N GLN A 457 16.36 19.42 -10.17
CA GLN A 457 16.40 19.21 -11.62
C GLN A 457 17.44 20.10 -12.33
N GLY A 458 18.13 21.00 -11.65
CA GLY A 458 19.04 21.96 -12.29
C GLY A 458 18.34 23.18 -12.92
N ARG A 459 17.09 23.49 -12.50
CA ARG A 459 16.30 24.65 -12.99
C ARG A 459 16.27 25.85 -12.02
N GLY A 460 16.89 25.71 -10.86
CA GLY A 460 16.76 26.63 -9.71
C GLY A 460 17.78 27.74 -9.63
#